data_AF-A0A353GLC0-F1
#
_entry.id   AF-A0A353GLC0-F1
#
_cell.length_a   1.000
_cell.length_b   1.000
_cell.length_c   1.000
_cell.angle_alpha   90.00
_cell.angle_beta   90.00
_cell.angle_gamma   90.00
#
_symmetry.space_group_name_H-M   'P 1'
#
loop_
_entity.id
_entity.type
_entity.pdbx_description
1 polymer ?
#
loop_
_entity_poly.entity_id
_entity_poly.type
_entity_poly.pdbx_seq_one_letter_code
_entity_poly.pdbx_strand_id
1 'polypeptide(L)'
;DKAGFEVVEANKEKATFGPTQMYKGKIQGKVGEFRVNNTGQSDLFVNVFRSGIPEKSDTSAYTRTVGITRNIDKVTSNTFRQTQSYIVRLNIDSERALTNVILADLLPAGFEIENPRLLSNAATQNTEGGNVLRPSYLEMRDDRLIAAFDNLPRGTHTFSYVVRAVT
;
A
#
# COMPACT_ATOMS: atom_id res chain seq x y z
N ASP A 1 47.87 10.14 7.87
CA ASP A 1 46.62 9.37 7.77
C ASP A 1 45.44 10.28 7.48
N LYS A 2 45.00 10.32 6.22
CA LYS A 2 43.85 11.12 5.78
C LYS A 2 42.58 10.30 6.00
N ALA A 3 42.05 10.30 7.23
CA ALA A 3 40.74 9.74 7.50
C ALA A 3 39.67 10.52 6.71
N GLY A 4 38.73 9.83 6.07
CA GLY A 4 37.76 10.47 5.18
C GLY A 4 36.94 9.46 4.37
N PHE A 5 36.13 9.96 3.45
CA PHE A 5 35.38 9.15 2.51
C PHE A 5 35.28 9.83 1.15
N GLU A 6 34.98 9.04 0.13
CA GLU A 6 34.82 9.51 -1.25
C GLU A 6 33.42 9.15 -1.75
N VAL A 7 32.79 10.09 -2.45
CA VAL A 7 31.52 9.90 -3.13
C VAL A 7 31.74 10.07 -4.63
N VAL A 8 31.25 9.11 -5.41
CA VAL A 8 31.24 9.16 -6.87
C VAL A 8 29.80 9.07 -7.35
N GLU A 9 29.34 10.14 -7.99
CA GLU A 9 28.02 10.20 -8.62
C GLU A 9 28.09 9.77 -10.09
N ALA A 10 26.96 9.33 -10.65
CA ALA A 10 26.84 8.88 -12.04
C ALA A 10 27.31 9.93 -13.07
N ASN A 11 27.38 11.21 -12.69
CA ASN A 11 27.82 12.34 -13.50
C ASN A 11 29.34 12.61 -13.42
N LYS A 12 30.12 11.67 -12.85
CA LYS A 12 31.60 11.57 -12.87
C LYS A 12 32.40 12.52 -11.97
N GLU A 13 31.78 13.34 -11.14
CA GLU A 13 32.53 14.09 -10.13
C GLU A 13 32.81 13.22 -8.90
N LYS A 14 34.10 13.11 -8.58
CA LYS A 14 34.58 12.48 -7.35
C LYS A 14 34.77 13.56 -6.31
N ALA A 15 34.03 13.47 -5.21
CA ALA A 15 34.18 14.36 -4.07
C ALA A 15 34.82 13.62 -2.90
N THR A 16 35.84 14.21 -2.30
CA THR A 16 36.53 13.67 -1.10
C THR A 16 36.16 14.51 0.11
N PHE A 17 35.83 13.83 1.19
CA PHE A 17 35.40 14.41 2.45
C PHE A 17 36.34 13.94 3.58
N GLY A 18 36.63 14.84 4.51
CA GLY A 18 37.35 14.54 5.74
C GLY A 18 36.50 13.75 6.76
N PRO A 19 37.09 13.39 7.90
CA PRO A 19 36.52 12.39 8.81
C PRO A 19 35.32 12.87 9.63
N THR A 20 35.15 14.18 9.75
CA THR A 20 34.04 14.83 10.48
C THR A 20 33.00 15.43 9.55
N GLN A 21 33.21 15.32 8.23
CA GLN A 21 32.33 15.91 7.25
C GLN A 21 31.14 15.00 6.98
N MET A 22 30.03 15.59 6.55
CA MET A 22 28.85 14.86 6.10
C MET A 22 28.56 15.24 4.66
N TYR A 23 28.12 14.25 3.88
CA TYR A 23 27.62 14.45 2.54
C TYR A 23 26.12 14.15 2.49
N LYS A 24 25.36 15.01 1.81
CA LYS A 24 23.93 14.83 1.54
C LYS A 24 23.64 15.15 0.08
N GLY A 25 23.39 14.11 -0.70
CA GLY A 25 23.06 14.22 -2.13
C GLY A 25 21.61 13.83 -2.44
N LYS A 26 21.13 14.27 -3.60
CA LYS A 26 19.87 13.80 -4.19
C LYS A 26 20.06 13.62 -5.69
N ILE A 27 19.83 12.40 -6.17
CA ILE A 27 19.85 12.07 -7.60
C ILE A 27 18.39 11.90 -8.05
N GLN A 28 18.01 12.55 -9.15
CA GLN A 28 16.67 12.45 -9.76
C GLN A 28 16.77 11.89 -11.18
N GLY A 29 15.71 11.19 -11.61
CA GLY A 29 15.65 10.57 -12.93
C GLY A 29 16.30 9.18 -12.97
N LYS A 30 16.88 8.81 -14.13
CA LYS A 30 17.53 7.51 -14.30
C LYS A 30 18.77 7.43 -13.42
N VAL A 31 18.65 6.69 -12.32
CA VAL A 31 19.75 6.47 -11.38
C VAL A 31 20.80 5.59 -12.05
N GLY A 32 22.00 6.13 -12.26
CA GLY A 32 23.19 5.38 -12.69
C GLY A 32 23.90 4.74 -11.50
N GLU A 33 25.22 4.55 -11.61
CA GLU A 33 26.02 4.06 -10.48
C GLU A 33 26.23 5.16 -9.43
N PHE A 34 26.14 4.79 -8.15
CA PHE A 34 26.51 5.63 -7.02
C PHE A 34 27.44 4.83 -6.12
N ARG A 35 28.64 5.37 -5.82
CA ARG A 35 29.66 4.68 -5.03
C ARG A 35 30.09 5.54 -3.85
N VAL A 36 30.13 4.93 -2.67
CA VAL A 36 30.71 5.51 -1.46
C VAL A 36 31.88 4.64 -1.04
N ASN A 37 33.06 5.24 -0.92
CA ASN A 37 34.27 4.54 -0.51
C ASN A 37 34.77 5.12 0.82
N ASN A 38 34.92 4.26 1.84
CA ASN A 38 35.55 4.66 3.09
C ASN A 38 37.07 4.64 2.91
N THR A 39 37.73 5.79 3.04
CA THR A 39 39.18 5.90 2.89
C THR A 39 39.91 6.06 4.23
N GLY A 40 39.17 6.04 5.35
CA GLY A 40 39.70 6.08 6.71
C GLY A 40 39.79 4.71 7.38
N GLN A 41 40.31 4.71 8.60
CA GLN A 41 40.36 3.52 9.46
C GLN A 41 39.14 3.41 10.41
N SER A 42 38.29 4.45 10.45
CA SER A 42 37.09 4.50 11.30
C SER A 42 35.84 4.12 10.50
N ASP A 43 34.80 3.68 11.19
CA ASP A 43 33.53 3.30 10.57
C ASP A 43 32.86 4.48 9.85
N LEU A 44 32.28 4.20 8.68
CA LEU A 44 31.48 5.13 7.90
C LEU A 44 30.02 4.67 7.90
N PHE A 45 29.13 5.51 8.41
CA PHE A 45 27.69 5.25 8.40
C PHE A 45 27.04 5.85 7.14
N VAL A 46 26.32 5.03 6.38
CA VAL A 46 25.70 5.43 5.11
C VAL A 46 24.21 5.08 5.12
N ASN A 47 23.37 6.08 4.83
CA ASN A 47 21.93 5.90 4.63
C ASN A 47 21.56 6.25 3.18
N VAL A 48 20.97 5.30 2.46
CA VAL A 48 20.52 5.50 1.07
C VAL A 48 19.02 5.25 0.99
N PHE A 49 18.28 6.22 0.48
CA PHE A 49 16.85 6.12 0.24
C PHE A 49 16.56 6.25 -1.25
N ARG A 50 15.81 5.29 -1.80
CA ARG A 50 15.33 5.31 -3.20
C ARG A 50 13.81 5.24 -3.20
N SER A 51 13.18 6.11 -3.99
CA SER A 51 11.74 6.10 -4.24
C SER A 51 11.47 6.34 -5.72
N GLY A 52 10.34 5.83 -6.20
CA GLY A 52 9.92 5.97 -7.59
C GLY A 52 8.71 5.10 -7.88
N ILE A 53 8.08 5.34 -9.03
CA ILE A 53 7.04 4.48 -9.58
C ILE A 53 7.76 3.45 -10.49
N PRO A 54 7.59 2.14 -10.26
CA PRO A 54 8.22 1.15 -11.11
C PRO A 54 7.64 1.22 -12.53
N GLU A 55 8.48 1.13 -13.55
CA GLU A 55 8.06 1.12 -14.96
C GLU A 55 7.20 -0.11 -15.27
N LYS A 56 7.53 -1.24 -14.65
CA LYS A 56 6.73 -2.45 -14.65
C LYS A 56 6.22 -2.70 -13.23
N SER A 57 4.93 -2.54 -13.02
CA SER A 57 4.28 -2.87 -11.74
C SER A 57 4.48 -4.34 -11.41
N ASP A 58 4.95 -4.61 -10.19
CA ASP A 58 4.86 -5.94 -9.60
C ASP A 58 3.45 -6.08 -9.00
N THR A 59 2.66 -6.98 -9.57
CA THR A 59 1.28 -7.25 -9.14
C THR A 59 1.19 -8.51 -8.27
N SER A 60 2.33 -9.09 -7.86
CA SER A 60 2.33 -10.20 -6.94
C SER A 60 1.80 -9.76 -5.57
N ALA A 61 0.95 -10.60 -4.96
CA ALA A 61 0.46 -10.33 -3.63
C ALA A 61 1.61 -10.42 -2.62
N TYR A 62 1.77 -9.39 -1.81
CA TYR A 62 2.73 -9.37 -0.71
C TYR A 62 2.00 -9.26 0.62
N THR A 63 2.33 -10.16 1.55
CA THR A 63 1.79 -10.17 2.91
C THR A 63 2.94 -10.18 3.90
N ARG A 64 2.80 -9.45 5.00
CA ARG A 64 3.69 -9.56 6.15
C ARG A 64 2.90 -9.81 7.43
N THR A 65 2.25 -8.78 7.97
CA THR A 65 1.47 -8.88 9.24
C THR A 65 -0.03 -8.85 9.01
N VAL A 66 -0.45 -8.25 7.89
CA VAL A 66 -1.84 -8.20 7.46
C VAL A 66 -1.89 -8.71 6.03
N GLY A 67 -2.67 -9.76 5.80
CA GLY A 67 -3.04 -10.25 4.48
C GLY A 67 -4.42 -9.76 4.10
N ILE A 68 -4.64 -9.48 2.82
CA ILE A 68 -5.95 -9.10 2.30
C ILE A 68 -6.27 -9.87 1.03
N THR A 69 -7.50 -10.36 0.91
CA THR A 69 -8.03 -10.93 -0.32
C THR A 69 -9.35 -10.27 -0.67
N ARG A 70 -9.54 -9.95 -1.96
CA ARG A 70 -10.75 -9.35 -2.50
C ARG A 70 -11.51 -10.35 -3.35
N ASN A 71 -12.80 -10.50 -3.08
CA ASN A 71 -13.71 -11.33 -3.84
C ASN A 71 -14.98 -10.54 -4.17
N ILE A 72 -15.65 -10.87 -5.27
CA ILE A 72 -16.98 -10.35 -5.58
C ILE A 72 -17.96 -11.51 -5.49
N ASP A 73 -19.01 -11.34 -4.69
CA ASP A 73 -19.94 -12.41 -4.39
C ASP A 73 -20.72 -12.87 -5.62
N LYS A 74 -20.88 -14.19 -5.76
CA LYS A 74 -21.70 -14.83 -6.80
C LYS A 74 -21.29 -14.47 -8.23
N VAL A 75 -20.02 -14.12 -8.43
CA VAL A 75 -19.43 -13.85 -9.75
C VAL A 75 -18.47 -14.99 -10.11
N THR A 76 -18.71 -15.64 -11.25
CA THR A 76 -17.92 -16.78 -11.74
C THR A 76 -17.11 -16.45 -13.00
N SER A 77 -17.23 -15.23 -13.52
CA SER A 77 -16.54 -14.74 -14.70
C SER A 77 -16.25 -13.24 -14.57
N ASN A 78 -15.34 -12.71 -15.37
CA ASN A 78 -15.04 -11.27 -15.38
C ASN A 78 -16.04 -10.45 -16.21
N THR A 79 -17.31 -10.86 -16.22
CA THR A 79 -18.40 -10.20 -16.95
C THR A 79 -19.39 -9.63 -15.96
N PHE A 80 -19.64 -8.34 -16.07
CA PHE A 80 -20.55 -7.61 -15.19
C PHE A 80 -21.63 -6.93 -16.02
N ARG A 81 -22.86 -6.95 -15.52
CA ARG A 81 -24.00 -6.35 -16.19
C ARG A 81 -24.12 -4.90 -15.74
N GLN A 82 -24.17 -3.98 -16.69
CA GLN A 82 -24.39 -2.57 -16.41
C GLN A 82 -25.65 -2.35 -15.56
N THR A 83 -25.60 -1.37 -14.65
CA THR A 83 -26.62 -1.02 -13.66
C THR A 83 -26.84 -2.06 -12.55
N GLN A 84 -26.17 -3.22 -12.61
CA GLN A 84 -26.27 -4.24 -11.56
C GLN A 84 -25.31 -3.92 -10.41
N SER A 85 -25.79 -4.14 -9.19
CA SER A 85 -25.01 -4.02 -7.95
C SER A 85 -24.40 -5.37 -7.56
N TYR A 86 -23.19 -5.30 -6.99
CA TYR A 86 -22.38 -6.45 -6.59
C TYR A 86 -21.79 -6.20 -5.20
N ILE A 87 -21.65 -7.26 -4.40
CA ILE A 87 -21.00 -7.17 -3.08
C ILE A 87 -19.53 -7.50 -3.26
N VAL A 88 -18.67 -6.55 -2.89
CA VAL A 88 -17.23 -6.79 -2.74
C VAL A 88 -16.98 -7.23 -1.30
N ARG A 89 -16.32 -8.37 -1.13
CA ARG A 89 -15.88 -8.91 0.16
C ARG A 89 -14.37 -8.85 0.28
N LEU A 90 -13.90 -8.20 1.34
CA LEU A 90 -12.51 -8.15 1.74
C LEU A 90 -12.31 -9.05 2.96
N ASN A 91 -11.53 -10.11 2.80
CA ASN A 91 -11.08 -10.92 3.93
C ASN A 91 -9.71 -10.43 4.36
N ILE A 92 -9.62 -10.04 5.62
CA ILE A 92 -8.45 -9.43 6.24
C ILE A 92 -7.94 -10.42 7.27
N ASP A 93 -6.75 -10.95 7.06
CA ASP A 93 -6.09 -11.84 8.01
C ASP A 93 -4.98 -11.10 8.75
N SER A 94 -4.99 -11.15 10.07
CA SER A 94 -3.96 -10.50 10.88
C SER A 94 -3.29 -11.47 11.85
N GLU A 95 -1.96 -11.57 11.75
CA GLU A 95 -1.16 -12.50 12.56
C GLU A 95 -1.17 -12.13 14.06
N ARG A 96 -1.41 -10.85 14.38
CA ARG A 96 -1.45 -10.28 15.73
C ARG A 96 -2.40 -9.10 15.78
N ALA A 97 -2.80 -8.68 16.99
CA ALA A 97 -3.58 -7.45 17.13
C ALA A 97 -2.74 -6.23 16.69
N LEU A 98 -3.39 -5.31 15.98
CA LEU A 98 -2.81 -4.07 15.48
C LEU A 98 -3.72 -2.89 15.83
N THR A 99 -3.13 -1.70 15.89
CA THR A 99 -3.84 -0.45 16.08
C THR A 99 -3.57 0.49 14.91
N ASN A 100 -4.50 1.42 14.65
CA ASN A 100 -4.40 2.43 13.60
C ASN A 100 -4.13 1.84 12.20
N VAL A 101 -4.95 0.88 11.79
CA VAL A 101 -4.83 0.20 10.47
C VAL A 101 -5.68 0.93 9.44
N ILE A 102 -5.12 1.16 8.25
CA ILE A 102 -5.84 1.68 7.10
C ILE A 102 -5.93 0.59 6.04
N LEU A 103 -7.14 0.34 5.56
CA LEU A 103 -7.43 -0.42 4.36
C LEU A 103 -7.75 0.56 3.23
N ALA A 104 -7.09 0.39 2.09
CA ALA A 104 -7.39 1.11 0.87
C ALA A 104 -7.66 0.11 -0.26
N ASP A 105 -8.87 0.11 -0.80
CA ASP A 105 -9.23 -0.71 -1.97
C ASP A 105 -9.49 0.19 -3.17
N LEU A 106 -8.61 0.11 -4.18
CA LEU A 106 -8.75 0.83 -5.44
C LEU A 106 -9.79 0.13 -6.31
N LEU A 107 -10.76 0.88 -6.80
CA LEU A 107 -11.80 0.35 -7.66
C LEU A 107 -11.29 0.21 -9.10
N PRO A 108 -11.58 -0.93 -9.77
CA PRO A 108 -11.47 -0.99 -11.22
C PRO A 108 -12.41 0.03 -11.87
N ALA A 109 -11.96 0.62 -12.98
CA ALA A 109 -12.84 1.47 -13.79
C ALA A 109 -14.10 0.70 -14.20
N GLY A 110 -15.22 1.42 -14.33
CA GLY A 110 -16.53 0.84 -14.65
C GLY A 110 -17.32 0.36 -13.43
N PHE A 111 -16.78 0.47 -12.22
CA PHE A 111 -17.52 0.34 -10.98
C PHE A 111 -17.62 1.68 -10.24
N GLU A 112 -18.76 1.92 -9.61
CA GLU A 112 -18.97 2.99 -8.63
C GLU A 112 -19.31 2.40 -7.27
N ILE A 113 -18.78 2.98 -6.18
CA ILE A 113 -19.20 2.58 -4.83
C ILE A 113 -20.63 3.07 -4.59
N GLU A 114 -21.52 2.14 -4.23
CA GLU A 114 -22.86 2.55 -3.79
C GLU A 114 -22.79 3.03 -2.33
N ASN A 115 -23.34 4.22 -2.06
CA ASN A 115 -23.35 4.79 -0.72
C ASN A 115 -24.30 3.98 0.19
N PRO A 116 -23.80 3.28 1.23
CA PRO A 116 -24.63 2.48 2.13
C PRO A 116 -25.70 3.29 2.86
N ARG A 117 -25.50 4.61 3.03
CA ARG A 117 -26.47 5.49 3.71
C ARG A 117 -27.77 5.68 2.93
N LEU A 118 -27.76 5.43 1.62
CA LEU A 118 -28.94 5.53 0.75
C LEU A 118 -29.69 4.21 0.62
N LEU A 119 -29.10 3.12 1.12
CA LEU A 119 -29.67 1.79 1.09
C LEU A 119 -30.00 1.40 2.52
N SER A 120 -31.26 1.61 2.91
CA SER A 120 -31.81 1.21 4.22
C SER A 120 -31.54 -0.26 4.59
N ASN A 121 -31.16 -1.10 3.63
CA ASN A 121 -30.91 -2.53 3.78
C ASN A 121 -29.54 -3.05 3.25
N ALA A 122 -28.58 -2.18 2.87
CA ALA A 122 -27.27 -2.65 2.35
C ALA A 122 -26.07 -2.33 3.25
N ALA A 123 -26.23 -1.48 4.26
CA ALA A 123 -25.27 -1.42 5.35
C ALA A 123 -25.32 -2.76 6.10
N THR A 124 -24.31 -3.61 5.88
CA THR A 124 -24.16 -4.93 6.51
C THR A 124 -25.22 -5.96 6.13
N GLN A 125 -25.30 -6.38 4.86
CA GLN A 125 -25.67 -7.79 4.59
C GLN A 125 -24.52 -8.68 5.07
N ASN A 126 -24.54 -8.91 6.39
CA ASN A 126 -23.68 -9.84 7.08
C ASN A 126 -24.00 -11.22 6.54
N THR A 127 -23.17 -11.72 5.63
CA THR A 127 -23.16 -13.15 5.34
C THR A 127 -22.71 -13.87 6.60
N GLU A 128 -23.55 -14.76 7.07
CA GLU A 128 -23.34 -15.66 8.19
C GLU A 128 -21.92 -16.27 8.14
N GLY A 129 -21.19 -16.24 9.27
CA GLY A 129 -19.99 -17.06 9.45
C GLY A 129 -18.63 -16.37 9.65
N GLY A 130 -18.53 -15.06 9.90
CA GLY A 130 -17.25 -14.38 10.15
C GLY A 130 -17.28 -13.27 11.21
N ASN A 131 -16.12 -12.93 11.78
CA ASN A 131 -15.95 -11.75 12.64
C ASN A 131 -16.08 -10.49 11.78
N VAL A 132 -17.23 -9.83 11.84
CA VAL A 132 -17.52 -8.61 11.08
C VAL A 132 -16.68 -7.46 11.65
N LEU A 133 -15.82 -6.88 10.82
CA LEU A 133 -14.98 -5.75 11.21
C LEU A 133 -15.69 -4.43 10.87
N ARG A 134 -15.83 -3.55 11.86
CA ARG A 134 -16.42 -2.22 11.68
C ARG A 134 -15.32 -1.16 11.71
N PRO A 135 -15.19 -0.32 10.67
CA PRO A 135 -14.21 0.75 10.65
C PRO A 135 -14.61 1.88 11.60
N SER A 136 -13.62 2.51 12.23
CA SER A 136 -13.79 3.76 12.99
C SER A 136 -14.01 4.96 12.06
N TYR A 137 -13.49 4.88 10.82
CA TYR A 137 -13.73 5.88 9.78
C TYR A 137 -13.87 5.22 8.41
N LEU A 138 -14.80 5.71 7.60
CA LEU A 138 -15.08 5.22 6.25
C LEU A 138 -15.21 6.39 5.28
N GLU A 139 -14.41 6.38 4.22
CA GLU A 139 -14.48 7.34 3.12
C GLU A 139 -14.66 6.59 1.81
N MET A 140 -15.68 6.98 1.06
CA MET A 140 -15.98 6.45 -0.26
C MET A 140 -15.70 7.55 -1.27
N ARG A 141 -14.80 7.27 -2.19
CA ARG A 141 -14.43 8.16 -3.30
C ARG A 141 -14.80 7.48 -4.62
N ASP A 142 -14.69 8.23 -5.70
CA ASP A 142 -15.01 7.73 -7.04
C ASP A 142 -14.11 6.55 -7.47
N ASP A 143 -12.85 6.54 -7.03
CA ASP A 143 -11.83 5.58 -7.46
C ASP A 143 -11.36 4.62 -6.35
N ARG A 144 -11.82 4.79 -5.10
CA ARG A 144 -11.36 3.98 -3.97
C ARG A 144 -12.26 4.03 -2.74
N LEU A 145 -12.18 2.97 -1.96
CA LEU A 145 -12.67 2.91 -0.60
C LEU A 145 -11.50 3.05 0.39
N ILE A 146 -11.64 3.90 1.41
CA ILE A 146 -10.73 3.98 2.55
C ILE A 146 -11.50 3.61 3.83
N ALA A 147 -11.01 2.61 4.56
CA ALA A 147 -11.53 2.21 5.85
C ALA A 147 -10.42 2.23 6.89
N ALA A 148 -10.61 2.98 7.98
CA ALA A 148 -9.68 3.02 9.11
C ALA A 148 -10.22 2.19 10.28
N PHE A 149 -9.33 1.50 10.97
CA PHE A 149 -9.63 0.69 12.15
C PHE A 149 -8.69 1.10 13.28
N ASP A 150 -9.25 1.64 14.36
CA ASP A 150 -8.47 1.97 15.56
C ASP A 150 -7.84 0.71 16.16
N ASN A 151 -8.55 -0.42 16.06
CA ASN A 151 -8.11 -1.74 16.51
C ASN A 151 -8.49 -2.81 15.48
N LEU A 152 -7.51 -3.60 15.03
CA LEU A 152 -7.69 -4.81 14.24
C LEU A 152 -7.22 -6.01 15.09
N PRO A 153 -8.13 -6.86 15.61
CA PRO A 153 -7.74 -8.02 16.40
C PRO A 153 -6.97 -9.05 15.58
N ARG A 154 -6.22 -9.93 16.26
CA ARG A 154 -5.64 -11.12 15.63
C ARG A 154 -6.74 -12.01 15.05
N GLY A 155 -6.48 -12.60 13.87
CA GLY A 155 -7.35 -13.56 13.19
C GLY A 155 -7.92 -13.02 11.89
N THR A 156 -8.89 -13.76 11.35
CA THR A 156 -9.54 -13.44 10.09
C THR A 156 -10.81 -12.65 10.33
N HIS A 157 -10.95 -11.56 9.58
CA HIS A 157 -12.10 -10.67 9.63
C HIS A 157 -12.62 -10.38 8.23
N THR A 158 -13.87 -9.97 8.16
CA THR A 158 -14.51 -9.63 6.89
C THR A 158 -15.03 -8.19 6.92
N PHE A 159 -14.78 -7.47 5.84
CA PHE A 159 -15.38 -6.18 5.54
C PHE A 159 -15.99 -6.23 4.13
N SER A 160 -17.22 -5.77 3.97
CA SER A 160 -17.92 -5.80 2.69
C SER A 160 -18.56 -4.46 2.36
N TYR A 161 -18.64 -4.16 1.06
CA TYR A 161 -19.30 -2.98 0.53
C TYR A 161 -19.92 -3.30 -0.84
N VAL A 162 -20.78 -2.40 -1.33
CA VAL A 162 -21.51 -2.60 -2.59
C VAL A 162 -20.92 -1.70 -3.67
N VAL A 163 -20.77 -2.26 -4.86
CA VAL A 163 -20.42 -1.52 -6.08
C VAL A 163 -21.47 -1.72 -7.14
N ARG A 164 -21.67 -0.72 -8.00
CA ARG A 164 -22.54 -0.79 -9.18
C ARG A 164 -21.68 -0.77 -10.44
N ALA A 165 -21.93 -1.68 -11.36
CA ALA A 165 -21.32 -1.62 -12.69
C ALA A 165 -21.99 -0.51 -13.51
N VAL A 166 -21.22 0.41 -14.10
CA VAL A 166 -21.74 1.61 -14.76
C VAL A 166 -21.41 1.74 -16.24
N THR A 167 -20.32 1.17 -16.72
CA THR A 167 -19.88 1.23 -18.12
C THR A 167 -19.61 -0.14 -18.67
#